data_AF-A0A368GBS2-F1
#
_entry.id   AF-A0A368GBS2-F1
#
_cell.length_a   1.000
_cell.length_b   1.000
_cell.length_c   1.000
_cell.angle_alpha   90.00
_cell.angle_beta   90.00
_cell.angle_gamma   90.00
#
_symmetry.space_group_name_H-M   'P 1'
#
loop_
_entity.id
_entity.type
_entity.pdbx_description
1 polymer ?
#
loop_
_entity_poly.entity_id
_entity_poly.type
_entity_poly.pdbx_seq_one_letter_code
_entity_poly.pdbx_strand_id
1 'polypeptide(L)'
;MYVDVKSLQFEIERAPNGSAHVSTLSCHSTIRAVDVINHNGGLFGLAVTVFKQGVSDNVRLLLQGLICKKVRKYLDEDLNEKLAEVQTRSPLTEAIEANAVRSTRLSSAVGGITIGSILGKSFSKDFYIDFR
;
A
#
# COMPACT_ATOMS: atom_id res chain seq x y z
N MET A 1 9.85 -10.80 -20.35
CA MET A 1 9.94 -11.35 -18.99
C MET A 1 8.65 -11.02 -18.26
N TYR A 2 7.90 -12.05 -17.85
CA TYR A 2 6.69 -11.87 -17.06
C TYR A 2 6.96 -12.26 -15.61
N VAL A 3 6.84 -11.29 -14.72
CA VAL A 3 7.04 -11.44 -13.27
C VAL A 3 5.67 -11.52 -12.61
N ASP A 4 5.47 -12.53 -11.76
CA ASP A 4 4.27 -12.64 -10.93
C ASP A 4 4.64 -12.66 -9.45
N VAL A 5 4.00 -11.81 -8.66
CA VAL A 5 4.08 -11.90 -7.19
C VAL A 5 3.06 -12.94 -6.77
N LYS A 6 3.54 -14.15 -6.49
CA LYS A 6 2.68 -15.32 -6.25
C LYS A 6 1.93 -15.20 -4.93
N SER A 7 2.59 -14.72 -3.88
CA SER A 7 1.93 -14.47 -2.59
C SER A 7 2.64 -13.38 -1.81
N LEU A 8 1.85 -12.54 -1.15
CA LEU A 8 2.30 -11.50 -0.24
C LEU A 8 1.41 -11.55 0.99
N GLN A 9 2.00 -11.74 2.16
CA GLN A 9 1.31 -11.74 3.45
C GLN A 9 1.82 -10.56 4.25
N PHE A 10 0.90 -9.80 4.82
CA PHE A 10 1.17 -8.66 5.65
C PHE A 10 0.16 -8.63 6.79
N GLU A 11 0.52 -7.95 7.86
CA GLU A 11 -0.37 -7.62 8.96
C GLU A 11 -0.58 -6.11 9.02
N ILE A 12 -1.69 -5.71 9.63
CA ILE A 12 -2.01 -4.31 9.86
C ILE A 12 -2.26 -4.16 11.35
N GLU A 13 -1.51 -3.26 11.97
CA GLU A 13 -1.61 -2.92 13.39
C GLU A 13 -1.73 -1.40 13.58
N ARG A 14 -1.91 -0.98 14.83
CA ARG A 14 -1.92 0.44 15.20
C ARG A 14 -0.54 0.82 15.74
N ALA A 15 0.13 1.76 15.08
CA ALA A 15 1.39 2.32 15.56
C ALA A 15 1.19 3.16 16.84
N PRO A 16 2.26 3.38 17.64
CA PRO A 16 2.21 4.18 18.86
C PRO A 16 1.74 5.63 18.65
N ASN A 17 1.88 6.16 17.44
CA ASN A 17 1.40 7.49 17.05
C ASN A 17 -0.10 7.50 16.67
N GLY A 18 -0.80 6.38 16.82
CA GLY A 18 -2.22 6.23 16.52
C GLY A 18 -2.53 5.85 15.07
N SER A 19 -1.55 5.94 14.15
CA SER A 19 -1.73 5.61 12.74
C SER A 19 -1.75 4.11 12.46
N ALA A 20 -2.30 3.70 11.31
CA ALA A 20 -2.21 2.35 10.81
C ALA A 20 -0.77 2.06 10.36
N HIS A 21 -0.28 0.90 10.77
CA HIS A 21 1.04 0.39 10.44
C HIS A 21 0.89 -0.95 9.75
N VAL A 22 1.55 -1.11 8.61
CA VAL A 22 1.57 -2.32 7.81
C VAL A 22 2.96 -2.92 7.89
N SER A 23 3.06 -4.22 8.18
CA SER A 23 4.34 -4.92 8.17
C SER A 23 4.24 -6.18 7.30
N THR A 24 5.28 -6.45 6.52
CA THR A 24 5.30 -7.59 5.61
C THR A 24 5.78 -8.85 6.32
N LEU A 25 4.90 -9.84 6.48
CA LEU A 25 5.22 -11.14 7.07
C LEU A 25 6.00 -12.03 6.09
N SER A 26 5.51 -12.14 4.86
CA SER A 26 6.15 -12.97 3.84
C SER A 26 5.90 -12.45 2.43
N CYS A 27 6.89 -12.63 1.55
CA CYS A 27 6.77 -12.35 0.13
C CYS A 27 7.41 -13.49 -0.65
N HIS A 28 6.67 -14.01 -1.62
CA HIS A 28 7.13 -15.04 -2.53
C HIS A 28 6.81 -14.62 -3.97
N SER A 29 7.84 -14.46 -4.79
CA SER A 29 7.74 -14.14 -6.22
C SER A 29 8.14 -15.34 -7.06
N THR A 30 7.53 -15.50 -8.23
CA THR A 30 7.94 -16.51 -9.20
C THR A 30 7.97 -15.90 -10.60
N ILE A 31 9.03 -16.22 -11.35
CA ILE A 31 9.18 -15.83 -12.75
C ILE A 31 8.82 -17.06 -13.59
N ARG A 32 7.71 -16.98 -14.31
CA ARG A 32 7.20 -18.10 -15.12
C ARG A 32 7.93 -18.24 -16.46
N ALA A 33 8.30 -17.11 -17.07
CA ALA A 33 8.94 -17.10 -18.38
C ALA A 33 9.95 -15.94 -18.51
N VAL A 34 11.08 -16.25 -19.15
CA VAL A 34 12.14 -15.30 -19.48
C VAL A 34 12.43 -15.42 -20.97
N ASP A 35 12.07 -14.38 -21.71
CA ASP A 35 12.41 -14.27 -23.12
C ASP A 35 13.74 -13.53 -23.25
N VAL A 36 14.70 -14.17 -23.92
CA VAL A 36 16.01 -13.60 -24.22
C VAL A 36 16.10 -13.42 -25.73
N ILE A 37 16.26 -12.17 -26.16
CA ILE A 37 16.38 -11.79 -27.56
C ILE A 37 17.85 -11.41 -27.79
N ASN A 38 18.52 -12.11 -28.71
CA ASN A 38 19.85 -11.71 -29.17
C ASN A 38 19.68 -10.85 -30.43
N HIS A 39 20.34 -9.69 -30.45
CA HIS A 39 20.40 -8.85 -31.64
C HIS A 39 21.65 -9.14 -32.50
N ASN A 40 22.58 -9.96 -32.02
CA ASN A 40 23.80 -10.38 -32.71
C ASN A 40 23.67 -11.83 -33.22
N GLY A 41 23.79 -12.05 -34.52
CA GLY A 41 23.78 -13.40 -35.13
C GLY A 41 25.12 -14.14 -35.00
N GLY A 42 25.12 -15.48 -35.17
CA GLY A 42 26.35 -16.31 -35.24
C GLY A 42 26.67 -17.10 -33.97
N LEU A 43 27.97 -17.25 -33.62
CA LEU A 43 28.46 -18.00 -32.44
C LEU A 43 27.82 -17.53 -31.12
N PHE A 44 27.36 -16.28 -31.06
CA PHE A 44 26.60 -15.70 -29.95
C PHE A 44 25.15 -16.21 -29.84
N GLY A 45 24.60 -16.83 -30.88
CA GLY A 45 23.33 -17.56 -30.82
C GLY A 45 23.41 -18.80 -29.93
N LEU A 46 24.54 -19.52 -29.96
CA LEU A 46 24.81 -20.63 -29.03
C LEU A 46 25.01 -20.12 -27.59
N ALA A 47 25.63 -18.96 -27.41
CA ALA A 47 25.75 -18.32 -26.09
C ALA A 47 24.38 -17.98 -25.48
N VAL A 48 23.37 -17.64 -26.29
CA VAL A 48 21.99 -17.45 -25.79
C VAL A 48 21.34 -18.75 -25.36
N THR A 49 21.61 -19.87 -26.02
CA THR A 49 21.14 -21.18 -25.57
C THR A 49 21.74 -21.53 -24.20
N VAL A 50 23.04 -21.32 -24.02
CA VAL A 50 23.73 -21.52 -22.72
C VAL A 50 23.23 -20.55 -21.65
N PHE A 51 22.97 -19.28 -22.00
CA PHE A 51 22.39 -18.30 -21.09
C PHE A 51 20.97 -18.71 -20.64
N LYS A 52 20.13 -19.18 -21.58
CA LYS A 52 18.80 -19.71 -21.28
C LYS A 52 18.82 -20.91 -20.35
N GLN A 53 19.85 -21.76 -20.43
CA GLN A 53 19.92 -23.03 -19.72
C GLN A 53 20.63 -22.95 -18.36
N GLY A 54 21.67 -22.11 -18.21
CA GLY A 54 22.48 -22.06 -16.97
C GLY A 54 22.43 -20.73 -16.22
N VAL A 55 22.37 -19.60 -16.92
CA VAL A 55 22.34 -18.27 -16.28
C VAL A 55 20.92 -17.87 -15.90
N SER A 56 19.92 -18.33 -16.66
CA SER A 56 18.53 -17.97 -16.45
C SER A 56 18.01 -18.34 -15.05
N ASP A 57 18.42 -19.45 -14.44
CA ASP A 57 17.87 -19.86 -13.14
C ASP A 57 18.45 -19.05 -11.98
N ASN A 58 19.77 -18.82 -11.97
CA ASN A 58 20.40 -17.95 -10.98
C ASN A 58 19.91 -16.50 -11.10
N VAL A 59 19.79 -15.99 -12.33
CA VAL A 59 19.23 -14.65 -12.57
C VAL A 59 17.75 -14.58 -12.17
N ARG A 60 16.96 -15.64 -12.42
CA ARG A 60 15.56 -15.71 -11.97
C ARG A 60 15.46 -15.64 -10.45
N LEU A 61 16.24 -16.43 -9.72
CA LEU A 61 16.25 -16.43 -8.25
C LEU A 61 16.66 -15.08 -7.70
N LEU A 62 17.71 -14.47 -8.27
CA LEU A 62 18.16 -13.13 -7.90
C LEU A 62 17.05 -12.10 -8.12
N LEU A 63 16.42 -12.09 -9.30
CA LEU A 63 15.35 -11.16 -9.62
C LEU A 63 14.14 -11.34 -8.70
N GLN A 64 13.70 -12.58 -8.45
CA GLN A 64 12.62 -12.89 -7.51
C GLN A 64 12.92 -12.32 -6.12
N GLY A 65 14.16 -12.49 -5.63
CA GLY A 65 14.63 -11.92 -4.38
C GLY A 65 14.59 -10.38 -4.38
N LEU A 66 15.07 -9.75 -5.45
CA LEU A 66 15.06 -8.29 -5.61
C LEU A 66 13.64 -7.72 -5.66
N ILE A 67 12.72 -8.38 -6.34
CA ILE A 67 11.31 -8.00 -6.41
C ILE A 67 10.72 -8.00 -5.00
N CYS A 68 10.85 -9.10 -4.26
CA CYS A 68 10.32 -9.18 -2.91
C CYS A 68 11.00 -8.19 -1.95
N LYS A 69 12.30 -7.93 -2.11
CA LYS A 69 12.99 -6.89 -1.35
C LYS A 69 12.40 -5.51 -1.62
N LYS A 70 12.10 -5.18 -2.88
CA LYS A 70 11.53 -3.89 -3.25
C LYS A 70 10.08 -3.73 -2.77
N VAL A 71 9.27 -4.79 -2.88
CA VAL A 71 7.89 -4.81 -2.37
C VAL A 71 7.86 -4.63 -0.85
N ARG A 72 8.68 -5.38 -0.12
CA ARG A 72 8.82 -5.23 1.34
C ARG A 72 9.19 -3.80 1.72
N LYS A 73 10.25 -3.26 1.10
CA LYS A 73 10.67 -1.88 1.36
C LYS A 73 9.52 -0.89 1.15
N TYR A 74 8.77 -1.03 0.07
CA TYR A 74 7.65 -0.15 -0.20
C TYR A 74 6.54 -0.26 0.87
N LEU A 75 6.18 -1.47 1.29
CA LEU A 75 5.13 -1.65 2.29
C LEU A 75 5.58 -1.22 3.70
N ASP A 76 6.79 -1.62 4.10
CA ASP A 76 7.26 -1.46 5.46
C ASP A 76 7.76 -0.04 5.74
N GLU A 77 8.23 0.68 4.70
CA GLU A 77 8.74 2.05 4.81
C GLU A 77 7.80 3.06 4.12
N ASP A 78 7.75 3.05 2.78
CA ASP A 78 7.13 4.11 1.99
C ASP A 78 5.60 4.23 2.24
N LEU A 79 4.90 3.10 2.41
CA LEU A 79 3.46 3.08 2.66
C LEU A 79 3.14 3.57 4.06
N ASN A 80 3.91 3.15 5.07
CA ASN A 80 3.70 3.55 6.46
C ASN A 80 3.90 5.04 6.67
N GLU A 81 4.88 5.64 5.99
CA GLU A 81 5.06 7.10 5.99
C GLU A 81 3.79 7.82 5.49
N LYS A 82 3.20 7.35 4.40
CA LYS A 82 1.96 7.92 3.85
C LYS A 82 0.75 7.66 4.73
N LEU A 83 0.64 6.49 5.35
CA LEU A 83 -0.45 6.17 6.28
C LEU A 83 -0.43 7.09 7.49
N ALA A 84 0.76 7.39 8.02
CA ALA A 84 0.93 8.36 9.10
C ALA A 84 0.54 9.78 8.68
N GLU A 85 0.86 10.20 7.46
CA GLU A 85 0.49 11.53 6.94
C GLU A 85 -1.03 11.68 6.77
N VAL A 86 -1.70 10.70 6.16
CA VAL A 86 -3.13 10.79 5.82
C VAL A 86 -4.01 10.69 7.07
N GLN A 87 -3.69 9.78 8.00
CA GLN A 87 -4.54 9.55 9.18
C GLN A 87 -4.43 10.63 10.24
N THR A 88 -3.37 11.43 10.23
CA THR A 88 -3.22 12.57 11.16
C THR A 88 -4.00 13.81 10.73
N ARG A 89 -4.64 13.79 9.54
CA ARG A 89 -5.29 14.98 8.95
C ARG A 89 -6.63 14.65 8.31
N SER A 90 -7.64 14.30 9.11
CA SER A 90 -9.04 14.37 8.64
C SER A 90 -9.64 15.72 9.04
N PRO A 91 -10.10 16.56 8.09
CA PRO A 91 -10.87 17.75 8.42
C PRO A 91 -12.11 17.32 9.19
N LEU A 92 -12.45 18.06 10.26
CA LEU A 92 -13.61 17.76 11.09
C LEU A 92 -14.91 17.63 10.25
N THR A 93 -15.03 18.36 9.14
CA THR A 93 -16.15 18.24 8.19
C THR A 93 -16.29 16.86 7.57
N GLU A 94 -15.19 16.24 7.13
CA GLU A 94 -15.22 14.91 6.50
C GLU A 94 -15.54 13.82 7.53
N ALA A 95 -14.98 13.94 8.73
CA ALA A 95 -15.29 13.04 9.84
C ALA A 95 -16.75 13.14 10.29
N ILE A 96 -17.32 14.35 10.32
CA ILE A 96 -18.74 14.56 10.63
C ILE A 96 -19.61 13.94 9.54
N GLU A 97 -19.31 14.13 8.25
CA GLU A 97 -20.10 13.54 7.17
C GLU A 97 -20.05 12.00 7.18
N ALA A 98 -18.86 11.41 7.35
CA ALA A 98 -18.70 9.96 7.44
C ALA A 98 -19.47 9.32 8.61
N ASN A 99 -19.56 10.03 9.76
CA ASN A 99 -20.27 9.55 10.94
C ASN A 99 -21.76 9.96 10.98
N ALA A 100 -22.15 11.06 10.33
CA ALA A 100 -23.53 11.52 10.24
C ALA A 100 -24.42 10.55 9.44
N VAL A 101 -23.84 9.85 8.45
CA VAL A 101 -24.52 8.74 7.74
C VAL A 101 -24.87 7.58 8.70
N ARG A 102 -24.17 7.45 9.82
CA ARG A 102 -24.48 6.46 10.88
C ARG A 102 -25.47 6.99 11.92
N SER A 103 -25.46 8.30 12.17
CA SER A 103 -26.33 8.95 13.17
C SER A 103 -27.76 9.22 12.70
N THR A 104 -28.06 9.18 11.39
CA THR A 104 -29.44 9.30 10.89
C THR A 104 -30.34 8.12 11.26
N ARG A 105 -29.81 7.09 11.93
CA ARG A 105 -30.59 5.97 12.50
C ARG A 105 -30.81 6.04 14.02
N LEU A 106 -30.39 7.10 14.70
CA LEU A 106 -30.72 7.32 16.12
C LEU A 106 -31.82 8.38 16.26
N SER A 107 -33.04 7.86 16.43
CA SER A 107 -34.22 8.45 17.08
C SER A 107 -34.52 9.92 16.81
N SER A 108 -35.57 10.13 16.03
CA SER A 108 -36.52 11.22 16.21
C SER A 108 -37.14 11.20 17.61
N ALA A 109 -36.42 11.71 18.61
CA ALA A 109 -36.98 12.09 19.90
C ALA A 109 -36.03 13.05 20.64
N VAL A 110 -36.55 14.25 20.93
CA VAL A 110 -36.03 15.25 21.88
C VAL A 110 -34.81 16.07 21.41
N GLY A 111 -35.10 17.26 20.88
CA GLY A 111 -34.40 18.51 21.24
C GLY A 111 -32.87 18.57 21.15
N GLY A 112 -32.23 17.90 20.19
CA GLY A 112 -30.78 17.95 20.02
C GLY A 112 -30.32 19.23 19.35
N ILE A 113 -29.47 20.01 20.03
CA ILE A 113 -28.75 21.11 19.40
C ILE A 113 -27.84 20.51 18.32
N THR A 114 -28.07 20.84 17.06
CA THR A 114 -27.20 20.40 15.97
C THR A 114 -25.86 21.12 16.09
N ILE A 115 -24.75 20.37 16.12
CA ILE A 115 -23.39 20.94 16.24
C ILE A 115 -23.13 21.97 15.11
N GLY A 116 -23.75 21.80 13.94
CA GLY A 116 -23.69 22.76 12.83
C GLY A 116 -24.41 24.11 13.08
N SER A 117 -25.24 24.20 14.14
CA SER A 117 -25.86 25.45 14.60
C SER A 117 -24.98 26.21 15.62
N ILE A 118 -24.01 25.54 16.26
CA ILE A 118 -23.11 26.16 17.25
C ILE A 118 -21.76 26.51 16.62
N LEU A 119 -21.20 25.64 15.77
CA LEU A 119 -19.96 25.91 15.06
C LEU A 119 -20.27 26.34 13.62
N GLY A 120 -20.07 27.63 13.32
CA GLY A 120 -20.23 28.15 11.96
C GLY A 120 -19.38 27.37 10.94
N LYS A 121 -19.94 27.13 9.75
CA LYS A 121 -19.34 26.37 8.62
C LYS A 121 -17.90 26.77 8.23
N SER A 122 -17.42 27.92 8.69
CA SER A 122 -16.07 28.41 8.42
C SER A 122 -15.02 27.79 9.35
N PHE A 123 -15.36 27.47 10.60
CA PHE A 123 -14.37 27.02 11.59
C PHE A 123 -13.97 25.55 11.43
N SER A 124 -14.87 24.72 10.92
CA SER A 124 -14.64 23.28 10.76
C SER A 124 -13.68 22.90 9.63
N LYS A 125 -13.34 23.84 8.74
CA LYS A 125 -12.34 23.64 7.67
C LYS A 125 -10.90 23.85 8.14
N ASP A 126 -10.71 24.71 9.15
CA ASP A 126 -9.40 25.00 9.75
C ASP A 126 -9.10 24.09 10.95
N PHE A 127 -10.05 23.23 11.34
CA PHE A 127 -9.96 22.34 12.49
C PHE A 127 -9.79 20.89 12.04
N TYR A 128 -8.66 20.30 12.43
CA TYR A 128 -8.31 18.91 12.17
C TYR A 128 -8.55 18.08 13.43
N ILE A 129 -9.09 16.88 13.28
CA ILE A 129 -9.10 15.91 14.38
C ILE A 129 -7.73 15.23 14.39
N ASP A 130 -6.97 15.47 15.44
CA ASP A 130 -5.80 14.68 15.78
C ASP A 130 -6.26 13.39 16.50
N PHE A 131 -5.99 12.23 15.92
CA PHE A 131 -6.38 10.92 16.46
C PHE A 131 -5.31 10.28 17.37
N ARG A 132 -4.33 11.08 17.79
CA ARG A 132 -3.30 10.68 18.76
C ARG A 132 -3.88 10.25 20.11
#